data_AF-A0A6G3MJT0-F1
#
_entry.id   AF-A0A6G3MJT0-F1
#
_cell.length_a   1.000
_cell.length_b   1.000
_cell.length_c   1.000
_cell.angle_alpha   90.00
_cell.angle_beta   90.00
_cell.angle_gamma   90.00
#
_symmetry.space_group_name_H-M   'P 1'
#
loop_
_entity.id
_entity.type
_entity.pdbx_description
1 polymer ?
#
loop_
_entity_poly.entity_id
_entity_poly.type
_entity_poly.pdbx_seq_one_letter_code
_entity_poly.pdbx_strand_id
1 'polypeptide(L)'
;KMEVNFIDDKYLIDLIENREIEENFKSLLNFNNFNSNDSNKYRINIKSKNIQQRTYNLIINSLNKIIKIHTKWFVELRRPTVEICVHQTSDGLFLGIPISLLPISTRPYCIGLRTPVAYSMLFLLTKYCSSLSLVCDTFCGKGTLLCEASSDYFIFGSDIDLFELKIAKKNLQNSFFQDLFQGTVKNLPFRCGVFDAIISDIPFGNKHMKLLGVYCSLEN
;
A
#
# COMPACT_ATOMS: atom_id res chain seq x y z
N LYS A 1 -8.28 0.34 28.29
CA LYS A 1 -7.11 0.24 27.38
C LYS A 1 -6.47 -1.11 27.66
N MET A 2 -6.56 -2.07 26.75
CA MET A 2 -5.85 -3.34 26.90
C MET A 2 -4.35 -3.07 26.82
N GLU A 3 -3.61 -3.46 27.86
CA GLU A 3 -2.15 -3.53 27.80
C GLU A 3 -1.80 -4.58 26.74
N VAL A 4 -1.23 -4.13 25.62
CA VAL A 4 -0.61 -5.04 24.68
C VAL A 4 0.65 -5.54 25.38
N ASN A 5 0.63 -6.78 25.86
CA ASN A 5 1.82 -7.44 26.36
C ASN A 5 2.83 -7.53 25.22
N PHE A 6 3.81 -6.62 25.23
CA PHE A 6 4.90 -6.67 24.28
C PHE A 6 5.82 -7.82 24.67
N ILE A 7 6.27 -8.56 23.66
CA ILE A 7 7.30 -9.57 23.83
C ILE A 7 8.55 -8.92 24.41
N ASP A 8 9.09 -9.51 25.47
CA ASP A 8 10.36 -9.11 26.08
C ASP A 8 11.53 -9.35 25.10
N ASP A 9 12.45 -8.40 25.04
CA ASP A 9 13.66 -8.48 24.22
C ASP A 9 14.47 -9.75 24.50
N LYS A 10 14.45 -10.24 25.74
CA LYS A 10 15.09 -11.51 26.11
C LYS A 10 14.52 -12.69 25.31
N TYR A 11 13.20 -12.76 25.16
CA TYR A 11 12.55 -13.81 24.37
C TYR A 11 12.88 -13.70 22.88
N LEU A 12 12.98 -12.47 22.35
CA LEU A 12 13.40 -12.27 20.95
C LEU A 12 14.83 -12.76 20.71
N ILE A 13 15.74 -12.55 21.68
CA ILE A 13 17.11 -13.04 21.60
C ILE A 13 17.12 -14.57 21.63
N ASP A 14 16.39 -15.18 22.55
CA ASP A 14 16.28 -16.65 22.65
C ASP A 14 15.74 -17.27 21.35
N LEU A 15 14.74 -16.63 20.72
CA LEU A 15 14.25 -17.03 19.41
C LEU A 15 15.34 -16.96 18.34
N ILE A 16 16.13 -15.89 18.30
CA ILE A 16 17.16 -15.66 17.27
C ILE A 16 18.32 -16.63 17.39
N GLU A 17 18.66 -17.04 18.62
CA GLU A 17 19.70 -18.02 18.89
C GLU A 17 19.21 -19.46 18.71
N ASN A 18 17.90 -19.68 18.48
CA ASN A 18 17.34 -20.98 18.18
C ASN A 18 17.81 -21.48 16.81
N ARG A 19 18.26 -22.75 16.77
CA ARG A 19 18.66 -23.45 15.53
C ARG A 19 17.55 -23.49 14.49
N GLU A 20 16.30 -23.45 14.93
CA GLU A 20 15.13 -23.47 14.06
C GLU A 20 15.11 -22.31 13.05
N ILE A 21 15.67 -21.14 13.38
CA ILE A 21 15.77 -20.01 12.43
C ILE A 21 16.72 -20.32 11.29
N GLU A 22 17.84 -21.00 11.58
CA GLU A 22 18.78 -21.41 10.54
C GLU A 22 18.12 -22.43 9.58
N GLU A 23 17.38 -23.39 10.13
CA GLU A 23 16.65 -24.41 9.35
C GLU A 23 15.51 -23.79 8.52
N ASN A 24 14.75 -22.87 9.11
CA ASN A 24 13.70 -22.13 8.42
C ASN A 24 14.26 -21.25 7.31
N PHE A 25 15.40 -20.59 7.54
CA PHE A 25 16.07 -19.78 6.52
C PHE A 25 16.60 -20.64 5.36
N LYS A 26 17.20 -21.81 5.63
CA LYS A 26 17.58 -22.76 4.58
C LYS A 26 16.38 -23.19 3.73
N SER A 27 15.27 -23.52 4.38
CA SER A 27 14.03 -23.91 3.69
C SER A 27 13.51 -22.78 2.80
N LEU A 28 13.57 -21.53 3.29
CA LEU A 28 13.19 -20.34 2.52
C LEU A 28 14.06 -20.10 1.28
N LEU A 29 15.38 -20.35 1.38
CA LEU A 29 16.30 -20.24 0.25
C LEU A 29 16.03 -21.31 -0.82
N ASN A 30 15.76 -22.55 -0.38
CA ASN A 30 15.47 -23.68 -1.27
C ASN A 30 14.15 -23.47 -2.02
N PHE A 31 13.11 -23.00 -1.33
CA PHE A 31 11.78 -22.82 -1.93
C PHE A 31 11.77 -21.88 -3.13
N ASN A 32 12.62 -20.85 -3.12
CA ASN A 32 12.65 -19.80 -4.13
C ASN A 32 13.81 -19.94 -5.13
N ASN A 33 14.52 -21.09 -5.15
CA ASN A 33 15.74 -21.29 -5.93
C ASN A 33 16.79 -20.18 -5.75
N PHE A 34 16.83 -19.54 -4.58
CA PHE A 34 17.75 -18.44 -4.28
C PHE A 34 19.23 -18.87 -4.26
N ASN A 35 19.48 -20.17 -4.08
CA ASN A 35 20.81 -20.77 -4.04
C ASN A 35 21.55 -20.77 -5.38
N SER A 36 20.86 -20.56 -6.51
CA SER A 36 21.50 -20.62 -7.84
C SER A 36 22.20 -19.32 -8.24
N ASN A 37 22.00 -18.22 -7.50
CA ASN A 37 22.52 -16.91 -7.84
C ASN A 37 23.49 -16.38 -6.77
N ASP A 38 24.77 -16.63 -6.99
CA ASP A 38 25.88 -16.22 -6.12
C ASP A 38 26.12 -14.70 -6.08
N SER A 39 25.46 -13.92 -6.94
CA SER A 39 25.68 -12.47 -7.10
C SER A 39 24.60 -11.59 -6.46
N ASN A 40 23.66 -12.16 -5.70
CA ASN A 40 22.59 -11.36 -5.09
C ASN A 40 23.14 -10.34 -4.09
N LYS A 41 22.44 -9.21 -4.03
CA LYS A 41 22.69 -8.10 -3.12
C LYS A 41 21.53 -7.99 -2.15
N TYR A 42 21.78 -8.10 -0.85
CA TYR A 42 20.69 -8.17 0.13
C TYR A 42 20.68 -7.02 1.13
N ARG A 43 19.49 -6.72 1.64
CA ARG A 43 19.30 -5.93 2.86
C ARG A 43 18.39 -6.66 3.83
N ILE A 44 18.54 -6.38 5.12
CA ILE A 44 17.60 -6.81 6.16
C ILE A 44 16.75 -5.61 6.56
N ASN A 45 15.44 -5.80 6.58
CA ASN A 45 14.46 -4.79 6.98
C ASN A 45 13.64 -5.33 8.15
N ILE A 46 13.69 -4.65 9.29
CA ILE A 46 13.00 -5.06 10.50
C ILE A 46 11.83 -4.10 10.75
N LYS A 47 10.61 -4.64 10.79
CA LYS A 47 9.41 -3.93 11.21
C LYS A 47 9.05 -4.36 12.62
N SER A 48 9.24 -3.43 13.55
CA SER A 48 8.86 -3.58 14.95
C SER A 48 8.22 -2.29 15.46
N LYS A 49 7.30 -2.43 16.42
CA LYS A 49 6.69 -1.28 17.11
C LYS A 49 7.59 -0.73 18.22
N ASN A 50 8.29 -1.59 18.97
CA ASN A 50 9.05 -1.23 20.17
C ASN A 50 10.17 -2.26 20.38
N ILE A 51 11.29 -2.11 19.68
CA ILE A 51 12.49 -2.95 19.87
C ILE A 51 13.65 -2.08 20.33
N GLN A 52 14.39 -2.51 21.35
CA GLN A 52 15.58 -1.78 21.77
C GLN A 52 16.68 -1.88 20.69
N GLN A 53 17.48 -0.82 20.57
CA GLN A 53 18.58 -0.77 19.59
C GLN A 53 19.57 -1.93 19.75
N ARG A 54 19.82 -2.37 20.99
CA ARG A 54 20.69 -3.51 21.26
C ARG A 54 20.15 -4.79 20.63
N THR A 55 18.87 -5.08 20.89
CA THR A 55 18.16 -6.25 20.36
C THR A 55 18.11 -6.19 18.85
N TYR A 56 17.74 -5.04 18.27
CA TYR A 56 17.77 -4.78 16.83
C TYR A 56 19.10 -5.16 16.18
N ASN A 57 20.22 -4.70 16.77
CA ASN A 57 21.56 -5.01 16.26
C ASN A 57 21.91 -6.50 16.38
N LEU A 58 21.48 -7.16 17.46
CA LEU A 58 21.67 -8.61 17.63
C LEU A 58 20.92 -9.39 16.54
N ILE A 59 19.67 -9.04 16.24
CA ILE A 59 18.90 -9.67 15.15
C ILE A 59 19.67 -9.56 13.83
N ILE A 60 20.10 -8.34 13.48
CA ILE A 60 20.83 -8.10 12.24
C ILE A 60 22.12 -8.90 12.18
N ASN A 61 22.90 -8.93 13.26
CA ASN A 61 24.18 -9.63 13.31
C ASN A 61 24.01 -11.15 13.17
N SER A 62 23.03 -11.74 13.86
CA SER A 62 22.73 -13.16 13.79
C SER A 62 22.25 -13.56 12.39
N LEU A 63 21.33 -12.80 11.80
CA LEU A 63 20.86 -13.05 10.43
C LEU A 63 22.00 -12.89 9.41
N ASN A 64 22.82 -11.84 9.52
CA ASN A 64 23.98 -11.66 8.64
C ASN A 64 24.95 -12.84 8.73
N LYS A 65 25.16 -13.41 9.91
CA LYS A 65 26.00 -14.60 10.10
C LYS A 65 25.40 -15.80 9.36
N ILE A 66 24.10 -16.06 9.55
CA ILE A 66 23.40 -17.17 8.88
C ILE A 66 23.45 -17.01 7.35
N ILE A 67 23.17 -15.81 6.84
CA ILE A 67 23.16 -15.53 5.38
C ILE A 67 24.56 -15.76 4.78
N LYS A 68 25.62 -15.30 5.46
CA LYS A 68 27.01 -15.48 5.00
C LYS A 68 27.47 -16.93 5.00
N ILE A 69 26.92 -17.77 5.88
CA ILE A 69 27.26 -19.20 5.92
C ILE A 69 26.61 -19.95 4.75
N HIS A 70 25.37 -19.59 4.40
CA HIS A 70 24.57 -20.33 3.43
C HIS A 70 24.54 -19.73 2.02
N THR A 71 25.03 -18.50 1.84
CA THR A 71 25.01 -17.80 0.55
C THR A 71 26.31 -17.02 0.32
N LYS A 72 26.57 -16.66 -0.94
CA LYS A 72 27.66 -15.74 -1.33
C LYS A 72 27.18 -14.30 -1.51
N TRP A 73 26.02 -13.96 -0.96
CA TRP A 73 25.40 -12.67 -1.18
C TRP A 73 26.15 -11.53 -0.48
N PHE A 74 26.04 -10.32 -1.05
CA PHE A 74 26.69 -9.13 -0.52
C PHE A 74 25.66 -8.17 0.08
N VAL A 75 26.02 -7.50 1.18
CA VAL A 75 25.13 -6.50 1.80
C VAL A 75 25.07 -5.25 0.92
N GLU A 76 23.86 -4.80 0.59
CA GLU A 76 23.58 -3.58 -0.18
C GLU A 76 22.30 -2.93 0.34
N LEU A 77 22.44 -1.79 1.02
CA LEU A 77 21.32 -1.12 1.68
C LEU A 77 20.49 -0.25 0.71
N ARG A 78 21.11 0.27 -0.36
CA ARG A 78 20.47 1.24 -1.25
C ARG A 78 19.74 0.58 -2.41
N ARG A 79 20.36 -0.43 -3.04
CA ARG A 79 19.81 -1.10 -4.25
C ARG A 79 19.91 -2.63 -4.14
N PRO A 80 19.23 -3.25 -3.17
CA PRO A 80 19.22 -4.70 -3.02
C PRO A 80 18.49 -5.36 -4.21
N THR A 81 18.89 -6.59 -4.53
CA THR A 81 18.12 -7.53 -5.37
C THR A 81 17.26 -8.48 -4.53
N VAL A 82 17.58 -8.62 -3.23
CA VAL A 82 16.81 -9.42 -2.27
C VAL A 82 16.60 -8.62 -0.99
N GLU A 83 15.37 -8.60 -0.48
CA GLU A 83 15.07 -8.03 0.83
C GLU A 83 14.69 -9.15 1.79
N ILE A 84 15.25 -9.13 3.00
CA ILE A 84 14.88 -10.07 4.05
C ILE A 84 14.08 -9.26 5.08
N CYS A 85 12.80 -9.56 5.20
CA CYS A 85 11.87 -8.89 6.09
C CYS A 85 11.76 -9.65 7.40
N VAL A 86 11.99 -8.97 8.51
CA VAL A 86 11.71 -9.44 9.86
C VAL A 86 10.55 -8.63 10.43
N HIS A 87 9.44 -9.27 10.76
CA HIS A 87 8.31 -8.61 11.38
C HIS A 87 8.13 -9.12 12.81
N GLN A 88 8.19 -8.22 13.78
CA GLN A 88 7.82 -8.54 15.16
C GLN A 88 6.30 -8.50 15.31
N THR A 89 5.72 -9.62 15.74
CA THR A 89 4.31 -9.76 16.09
C THR A 89 4.17 -9.87 17.62
N SER A 90 2.94 -10.04 18.11
CA SER A 90 2.69 -10.38 19.52
C SER A 90 3.15 -11.79 19.89
N ASP A 91 3.32 -12.65 18.90
CA ASP A 91 3.54 -14.09 19.11
C ASP A 91 4.96 -14.52 18.73
N GLY A 92 5.76 -13.64 18.13
CA GLY A 92 7.17 -13.90 17.85
C GLY A 92 7.75 -13.04 16.73
N LEU A 93 8.69 -13.64 16.00
CA LEU A 93 9.33 -13.06 14.82
C LEU A 93 8.92 -13.81 13.57
N PHE A 94 8.42 -13.09 12.58
CA PHE A 94 8.21 -13.61 11.24
C PHE A 94 9.38 -13.21 10.35
N LEU A 95 10.04 -14.19 9.74
CA LEU A 95 11.12 -13.99 8.78
C LEU A 95 10.62 -14.38 7.38
N GLY A 96 10.83 -13.52 6.38
CA GLY A 96 10.44 -13.82 5.01
C GLY A 96 11.20 -13.00 3.97
N ILE A 97 11.14 -13.45 2.72
CA ILE A 97 11.61 -12.69 1.55
C ILE A 97 10.35 -12.24 0.78
N PRO A 98 10.14 -10.93 0.58
CA PRO A 98 8.98 -10.46 -0.17
C PRO A 98 9.13 -10.85 -1.64
N ILE A 99 8.00 -11.21 -2.26
CA ILE A 99 7.94 -11.60 -3.67
C ILE A 99 8.29 -10.42 -4.59
N SER A 100 8.02 -9.19 -4.16
CA SER A 100 8.35 -7.96 -4.87
C SER A 100 9.08 -6.99 -3.96
N LEU A 101 10.14 -6.36 -4.48
CA LEU A 101 10.86 -5.28 -3.81
C LEU A 101 10.10 -3.95 -3.84
N LEU A 102 9.21 -3.78 -4.83
CA LEU A 102 8.34 -2.62 -4.93
C LEU A 102 6.96 -2.96 -4.35
N PRO A 103 6.28 -2.02 -3.68
CA PRO A 103 4.89 -2.21 -3.30
C PRO A 103 4.03 -2.60 -4.51
N ILE A 104 3.12 -3.55 -4.33
CA ILE A 104 2.17 -3.96 -5.38
C ILE A 104 1.28 -2.79 -5.81
N SER A 105 1.12 -1.78 -4.94
CA SER A 105 0.42 -0.53 -5.21
C SER A 105 1.16 0.42 -6.16
N THR A 106 2.41 0.14 -6.53
CA THR A 106 3.17 0.98 -7.47
C THR A 106 2.50 0.96 -8.84
N ARG A 107 2.36 2.15 -9.44
CA ARG A 107 1.73 2.36 -10.75
C ARG A 107 2.57 3.33 -11.60
N PRO A 108 2.44 3.28 -12.94
CA PRO A 108 3.16 4.18 -13.85
C PRO A 108 2.56 5.59 -13.95
N TYR A 109 1.58 5.92 -13.11
CA TYR A 109 0.85 7.20 -13.11
C TYR A 109 0.89 7.86 -11.72
N CYS A 110 0.54 9.15 -11.63
CA CYS A 110 0.59 9.88 -10.37
C CYS A 110 -0.56 9.48 -9.43
N ILE A 111 -0.23 8.87 -8.30
CA ILE A 111 -1.21 8.35 -7.33
C ILE A 111 -1.69 9.49 -6.39
N GLY A 112 -3.01 9.61 -6.23
CA GLY A 112 -3.68 10.43 -5.21
C GLY A 112 -4.16 9.55 -4.06
N LEU A 113 -5.23 8.79 -4.30
CA LEU A 113 -5.73 7.74 -3.40
C LEU A 113 -4.84 6.50 -3.48
N ARG A 114 -4.58 5.81 -2.37
CA ARG A 114 -3.81 4.55 -2.41
C ARG A 114 -4.53 3.53 -3.31
N THR A 115 -3.82 3.01 -4.30
CA THR A 115 -4.40 2.13 -5.34
C THR A 115 -5.08 0.87 -4.80
N PRO A 116 -4.61 0.19 -3.72
CA PRO A 116 -5.37 -0.93 -3.16
C PRO A 116 -6.71 -0.49 -2.56
N VAL A 117 -6.81 0.73 -2.04
CA VAL A 117 -8.06 1.30 -1.53
C VAL A 117 -8.99 1.61 -2.70
N ALA A 118 -8.49 2.27 -3.74
CA ALA A 118 -9.25 2.53 -4.97
C ALA A 118 -9.82 1.23 -5.58
N TYR A 119 -8.98 0.20 -5.70
CA TYR A 119 -9.40 -1.12 -6.18
C TYR A 119 -10.45 -1.75 -5.27
N SER A 120 -10.29 -1.65 -3.94
CA SER A 120 -11.27 -2.19 -3.00
C SER A 120 -12.63 -1.48 -3.10
N MET A 121 -12.63 -0.16 -3.30
CA MET A 121 -13.83 0.63 -3.53
C MET A 121 -14.54 0.17 -4.81
N LEU A 122 -13.81 0.02 -5.92
CA LEU A 122 -14.35 -0.48 -7.20
C LEU A 122 -14.83 -1.93 -7.10
N PHE A 123 -14.14 -2.78 -6.34
CA PHE A 123 -14.59 -4.15 -6.08
C PHE A 123 -15.94 -4.15 -5.37
N LEU A 124 -16.16 -3.27 -4.39
CA LEU A 124 -17.46 -3.14 -3.73
C LEU A 124 -18.53 -2.62 -4.68
N LEU A 125 -18.21 -1.69 -5.57
CA LEU A 125 -19.12 -1.18 -6.60
C LEU A 125 -19.70 -2.31 -7.46
N THR A 126 -18.92 -3.34 -7.79
CA THR A 126 -19.37 -4.50 -8.58
C THR A 126 -20.54 -5.27 -7.96
N LYS A 127 -20.77 -5.11 -6.66
CA LYS A 127 -21.89 -5.75 -5.95
C LYS A 127 -23.20 -4.98 -6.08
N TYR A 128 -23.13 -3.71 -6.47
CA TYR A 128 -24.27 -2.80 -6.52
C TYR A 128 -24.58 -2.31 -7.94
N CYS A 129 -23.60 -2.35 -8.85
CA CYS A 129 -23.72 -1.89 -10.23
C CYS A 129 -23.44 -3.01 -11.22
N SER A 130 -24.20 -3.03 -12.32
CA SER A 130 -23.95 -3.90 -13.46
C SER A 130 -22.85 -3.33 -14.38
N SER A 131 -22.37 -4.13 -15.32
CA SER A 131 -21.57 -3.61 -16.43
C SER A 131 -22.34 -2.52 -17.17
N LEU A 132 -21.60 -1.56 -17.73
CA LEU A 132 -22.06 -0.34 -18.41
C LEU A 132 -22.76 0.69 -17.52
N SER A 133 -22.74 0.52 -16.19
CA SER A 133 -23.25 1.56 -15.28
C SER A 133 -22.46 2.86 -15.40
N LEU A 134 -23.20 3.97 -15.29
CA LEU A 134 -22.67 5.34 -15.21
C LEU A 134 -22.30 5.65 -13.77
N VAL A 135 -21.02 5.88 -13.52
CA VAL A 135 -20.47 6.05 -12.17
C VAL A 135 -19.77 7.41 -12.09
N CYS A 136 -19.86 8.09 -10.95
CA CYS A 136 -19.17 9.37 -10.75
C CYS A 136 -18.27 9.34 -9.51
N ASP A 137 -17.03 9.79 -9.66
CA ASP A 137 -16.15 10.20 -8.58
C ASP A 137 -16.14 11.72 -8.48
N THR A 138 -16.80 12.26 -7.45
CA THR A 138 -17.04 13.70 -7.32
C THR A 138 -15.89 14.49 -6.67
N PHE A 139 -14.83 13.80 -6.24
CA PHE A 139 -13.60 14.35 -5.67
C PHE A 139 -12.40 13.58 -6.26
N CYS A 140 -12.35 13.52 -7.59
CA CYS A 140 -11.45 12.58 -8.26
C CYS A 140 -9.97 12.92 -8.09
N GLY A 141 -9.62 14.17 -7.77
CA GLY A 141 -8.25 14.64 -7.66
C GLY A 141 -7.42 14.24 -8.87
N LYS A 142 -6.38 13.43 -8.66
CA LYS A 142 -5.50 12.86 -9.68
C LYS A 142 -6.13 11.73 -10.51
N GLY A 143 -7.40 11.43 -10.31
CA GLY A 143 -8.15 10.41 -11.04
C GLY A 143 -7.71 8.98 -10.73
N THR A 144 -7.18 8.69 -9.53
CA THR A 144 -6.69 7.33 -9.22
C THR A 144 -7.79 6.28 -9.25
N LEU A 145 -9.01 6.63 -8.80
CA LEU A 145 -10.14 5.72 -8.87
C LEU A 145 -10.52 5.43 -10.32
N LEU A 146 -10.54 6.44 -11.18
CA LEU A 146 -10.77 6.29 -12.62
C LEU A 146 -9.69 5.43 -13.31
N CYS A 147 -8.43 5.55 -12.87
CA CYS A 147 -7.32 4.75 -13.41
C CYS A 147 -7.40 3.27 -13.01
N GLU A 148 -7.91 2.95 -11.82
CA GLU A 148 -8.08 1.57 -11.36
C GLU A 148 -9.41 0.95 -11.83
N ALA A 149 -10.33 1.75 -12.37
CA ALA A 149 -11.60 1.25 -12.90
C ALA A 149 -11.38 0.36 -14.14
N SER A 150 -12.13 -0.74 -14.22
CA SER A 150 -12.17 -1.58 -15.42
C SER A 150 -13.00 -0.91 -16.53
N SER A 151 -12.89 -1.42 -17.75
CA SER A 151 -13.73 -1.02 -18.88
C SER A 151 -15.21 -1.40 -18.71
N ASP A 152 -15.58 -2.01 -17.59
CA ASP A 152 -16.97 -2.42 -17.33
C ASP A 152 -17.84 -1.26 -16.88
N TYR A 153 -17.27 -0.09 -16.59
CA TYR A 153 -18.01 1.09 -16.12
C TYR A 153 -17.65 2.32 -16.95
N PHE A 154 -18.65 3.18 -17.18
CA PHE A 154 -18.40 4.54 -17.66
C PHE A 154 -18.23 5.44 -16.45
N ILE A 155 -16.99 5.76 -16.10
CA ILE A 155 -16.68 6.50 -14.87
C ILE A 155 -16.28 7.95 -15.16
N PHE A 156 -17.00 8.87 -14.53
CA PHE A 156 -16.78 10.30 -14.66
C PHE A 156 -16.09 10.84 -13.42
N GLY A 157 -15.09 11.69 -13.61
CA GLY A 157 -14.35 12.33 -12.53
C GLY A 157 -14.66 13.82 -12.47
N SER A 158 -14.97 14.30 -11.27
CA SER A 158 -15.07 15.72 -10.98
C SER A 158 -14.08 16.14 -9.93
N ASP A 159 -13.47 17.30 -10.14
CA ASP A 159 -12.77 18.02 -9.08
C ASP A 159 -12.95 19.53 -9.28
N ILE A 160 -12.85 20.28 -8.19
CA ILE A 160 -12.85 21.75 -8.24
C ILE A 160 -11.50 22.28 -8.74
N ASP A 161 -10.41 21.54 -8.46
CA ASP A 161 -9.06 21.94 -8.79
C ASP A 161 -8.66 21.52 -10.22
N LEU A 162 -8.54 22.51 -11.10
CA LEU A 162 -8.05 22.34 -12.47
C LEU A 162 -6.65 21.75 -12.56
N PHE A 163 -5.78 21.98 -11.57
CA PHE A 163 -4.44 21.43 -11.56
C PHE A 163 -4.48 19.91 -11.36
N GLU A 164 -5.27 19.44 -10.40
CA GLU A 164 -5.50 18.01 -10.15
C GLU A 164 -6.13 17.34 -11.37
N LEU A 165 -7.15 17.96 -12.00
CA LEU A 165 -7.75 17.46 -13.24
C LEU A 165 -6.77 17.38 -14.41
N LYS A 166 -5.82 18.32 -14.52
CA LYS A 166 -4.76 18.22 -15.54
C LYS A 166 -3.84 17.03 -15.30
N ILE A 167 -3.57 16.68 -14.04
CA ILE A 167 -2.82 15.47 -13.69
C ILE A 167 -3.67 14.24 -14.00
N ALA A 168 -4.95 14.22 -13.61
CA ALA A 168 -5.87 13.13 -13.92
C ALA A 168 -5.95 12.87 -15.43
N LYS A 169 -6.08 13.92 -16.24
CA LYS A 169 -6.09 13.80 -17.71
C LYS A 169 -4.81 13.17 -18.25
N LYS A 170 -3.64 13.45 -17.66
CA LYS A 170 -2.38 12.81 -18.03
C LYS A 170 -2.34 11.35 -17.61
N ASN A 171 -2.85 11.03 -16.42
CA ASN A 171 -2.93 9.65 -15.94
C ASN A 171 -3.86 8.80 -16.82
N LEU A 172 -4.92 9.40 -17.38
CA LEU A 172 -5.97 8.75 -18.17
C LEU A 172 -5.70 8.71 -19.69
N GLN A 173 -4.49 9.04 -20.16
CA GLN A 173 -4.20 9.21 -21.60
C GLN A 173 -4.55 8.00 -22.50
N ASN A 174 -4.68 6.80 -21.96
CA ASN A 174 -5.00 5.57 -22.69
C ASN A 174 -6.35 4.96 -22.28
N SER A 175 -7.25 5.76 -21.71
CA SER A 175 -8.51 5.28 -21.14
C SER A 175 -9.69 5.81 -21.95
N PHE A 176 -10.63 4.93 -22.30
CA PHE A 176 -11.73 5.20 -23.26
C PHE A 176 -13.12 5.30 -22.62
N PHE A 177 -13.26 4.83 -21.38
CA PHE A 177 -14.51 4.75 -20.63
C PHE A 177 -14.53 5.74 -19.46
N GLN A 178 -13.72 6.80 -19.58
CA GLN A 178 -13.47 7.77 -18.53
C GLN A 178 -13.58 9.18 -19.10
N ASP A 179 -14.27 10.06 -18.38
CA ASP A 179 -14.29 11.49 -18.70
C ASP A 179 -14.09 12.34 -17.46
N LEU A 180 -13.60 13.57 -17.66
CA LEU A 180 -13.26 14.50 -16.60
C LEU A 180 -13.97 15.84 -16.82
N PHE A 181 -14.54 16.38 -15.75
CA PHE A 181 -15.14 17.70 -15.79
C PHE A 181 -14.81 18.48 -14.52
N GLN A 182 -14.60 19.78 -14.68
CA GLN A 182 -14.44 20.65 -13.53
C GLN A 182 -15.80 20.95 -12.91
N GLY A 183 -15.94 20.77 -11.60
CA GLY A 183 -17.21 20.96 -10.92
C GLY A 183 -17.07 20.94 -9.41
N THR A 184 -18.15 21.32 -8.73
CA THR A 184 -18.28 21.11 -7.28
C THR A 184 -19.49 20.25 -7.04
N VAL A 185 -19.51 19.47 -5.96
CA VAL A 185 -20.69 18.67 -5.58
C VAL A 185 -21.96 19.52 -5.46
N LYS A 186 -21.83 20.82 -5.11
CA LYS A 186 -22.96 21.75 -5.02
C LYS A 186 -23.48 22.25 -6.37
N ASN A 187 -22.68 22.12 -7.42
CA ASN A 187 -22.99 22.64 -8.76
C ASN A 187 -22.36 21.73 -9.84
N LEU A 188 -22.89 20.52 -9.97
CA LEU A 188 -22.50 19.58 -11.03
C LEU A 188 -23.30 19.89 -12.31
N PRO A 189 -22.70 19.77 -13.51
CA PRO A 189 -23.37 20.06 -14.78
C PRO A 189 -24.31 18.93 -15.25
N PHE A 190 -24.86 18.15 -14.31
CA PHE A 190 -25.70 16.98 -14.59
C PHE A 190 -27.04 17.11 -13.88
N ARG A 191 -28.07 16.49 -14.48
CA ARG A 191 -29.37 16.37 -13.83
C ARG A 191 -29.29 15.33 -12.71
N CYS A 192 -30.15 15.45 -11.71
CA CYS A 192 -30.29 14.42 -10.68
C CYS A 192 -30.65 13.07 -11.31
N GLY A 193 -30.04 11.98 -10.83
CA GLY A 193 -30.31 10.62 -11.30
C GLY A 193 -29.61 10.21 -12.60
N VAL A 194 -28.67 11.03 -13.13
CA VAL A 194 -27.89 10.66 -14.32
C VAL A 194 -26.91 9.50 -14.04
N PHE A 195 -26.34 9.45 -12.84
CA PHE A 195 -25.39 8.40 -12.45
C PHE A 195 -26.11 7.31 -11.66
N ASP A 196 -25.77 6.05 -11.96
CA ASP A 196 -26.23 4.87 -11.24
C ASP A 196 -25.57 4.77 -9.86
N ALA A 197 -24.33 5.27 -9.74
CA ALA A 197 -23.60 5.28 -8.47
C ALA A 197 -22.61 6.44 -8.35
N ILE A 198 -22.33 6.82 -7.10
CA ILE A 198 -21.26 7.74 -6.74
C ILE A 198 -20.25 6.99 -5.88
N ILE A 199 -18.97 7.12 -6.22
CA ILE A 199 -17.87 6.51 -5.49
C ILE A 199 -16.71 7.49 -5.40
N SER A 200 -16.36 7.93 -4.19
CA SER A 200 -15.41 9.02 -4.04
C SER A 200 -14.65 8.94 -2.72
N ASP A 201 -13.37 9.30 -2.75
CA ASP A 201 -12.56 9.53 -1.54
C ASP A 201 -12.71 11.00 -1.12
N ILE A 202 -13.74 11.24 -0.32
CA ILE A 202 -14.12 12.60 0.09
C ILE A 202 -13.01 13.21 0.96
N PRO A 203 -12.62 14.47 0.75
CA PRO A 203 -11.62 15.12 1.58
C PRO A 203 -12.06 15.17 3.04
N PHE A 204 -11.31 14.50 3.91
CA PHE A 204 -11.44 14.64 5.36
C PHE A 204 -10.77 15.95 5.76
N GLY A 205 -11.56 16.95 6.17
CA GLY A 205 -11.08 18.28 6.53
C GLY A 205 -9.78 18.23 7.34
N ASN A 206 -8.74 18.94 6.86
CA ASN A 206 -7.43 18.93 7.50
C ASN A 206 -7.53 19.25 8.99
N LYS A 207 -6.89 18.44 9.85
CA LYS A 207 -6.60 18.78 11.25
C LYS A 207 -5.80 20.10 11.41
N HIS A 208 -5.33 20.68 10.31
CA HIS A 208 -4.52 21.90 10.26
C HIS A 208 -5.15 23.07 9.48
N MET A 209 -6.44 23.02 9.12
CA MET A 209 -7.10 24.25 8.64
C MET A 209 -7.52 25.14 9.81
N LYS A 210 -6.86 26.30 9.92
CA LYS A 210 -7.39 27.47 10.63
C LYS A 210 -8.81 27.73 10.11
N LEU A 211 -9.79 27.65 11.01
CA LEU A 211 -11.15 28.19 10.90
C LEU A 211 -11.67 28.36 9.45
N LEU A 212 -12.16 27.27 8.86
CA LEU A 212 -13.29 27.38 7.95
C LEU A 212 -14.41 26.50 8.51
N GLY A 213 -15.54 27.16 8.74
CA GLY A 213 -16.62 26.74 9.60
C GLY A 213 -17.14 25.33 9.34
N VAL A 214 -17.41 24.66 10.46
CA VAL A 214 -18.45 23.65 10.68
C VAL A 214 -19.00 23.00 9.40
N TYR A 215 -18.53 21.79 9.10
CA TYR A 215 -19.29 20.86 8.30
C TYR A 215 -20.28 20.16 9.24
N CYS A 216 -21.56 20.55 9.17
CA CYS A 216 -22.64 19.78 9.78
C CYS A 216 -22.73 18.44 9.03
N SER A 217 -22.31 17.36 9.70
CA SER A 217 -22.85 16.05 9.41
C SER A 217 -24.35 16.12 9.69
N LEU A 218 -25.14 15.98 8.63
CA LEU A 218 -26.57 15.62 8.62
C LEU A 218 -27.15 15.37 10.03
N GLU A 219 -27.86 16.35 10.58
CA GLU A 219 -28.86 16.08 11.62
C GLU A 219 -30.13 15.63 10.89
N ASN A 220 -30.73 14.56 11.44
CA ASN A 220 -31.87 13.80 10.89
C ASN A 220 -33.08 14.65 10.51
#